data_AF-A0A6C0DEE3-F1
#
_entry.id   AF-A0A6C0DEE3-F1
#
_cell.length_a   1.000
_cell.length_b   1.000
_cell.length_c   1.000
_cell.angle_alpha   90.00
_cell.angle_beta   90.00
_cell.angle_gamma   90.00
#
_symmetry.space_group_name_H-M   'P 1'
#
loop_
_entity.id
_entity.type
_entity.pdbx_description
1 polymer ?
#
loop_
_entity_poly.entity_id
_entity_poly.type
_entity_poly.pdbx_seq_one_letter_code
_entity_poly.pdbx_strand_id
1 'polypeptide(L)'
;MGKTRRKHPLRKRSTKRSTKRSIRYGGSISVHLENGKNVSLGLTKKSTNHVASNNSGKMVIINGTSIAAIEPYFEGDTLNKNQKEELMGLLFKTFGVKDFYDIQKKVEEAITSLYPFTKPCTKREWKSCDGACQAILSDLIQKEIGSTAYMIRSLIQSVLWANKKKGDPAPIKLSFNGPLTGEWQKDIAVIKMTFDHPTPKGRLIMGFGPSAAGKTYWAQTLINLFSKVEGFPNTFLSIDGGLYRETSMIYQMIIRTLMRTCTVGFENLVGSTVGVKSLFKSSDVKDAMMSFLLTHQPISLYVPETLGSCGWKGLTGLGTTESCIEKYQEYIDLTGDKEWIGLHIWQHESGEKCTYPEFQKCKGCSESGRSREVLEGKKYSSGAYGHSIAKSNKHIKEARGGQFNIHNAGGRKTGNQFNKTTIFDSSENRAQNPFSKILSKNANQFNYIYSTDTVMQ
;
A
#
# COMPACT_ATOMS: atom_id res chain seq x y z
N MET A 1 -46.51 53.61 41.26
CA MET A 1 -45.81 52.53 40.52
C MET A 1 -44.47 53.08 40.07
N GLY A 2 -43.27 52.59 40.36
CA GLY A 2 -42.80 51.45 41.13
C GLY A 2 -41.26 51.45 41.05
N LYS A 3 -40.62 51.80 42.17
CA LYS A 3 -39.33 51.30 42.71
C LYS A 3 -38.03 51.42 41.88
N THR A 4 -37.34 52.54 42.14
CA THR A 4 -35.96 52.71 42.67
C THR A 4 -34.93 51.55 42.72
N ARG A 5 -33.67 51.98 42.52
CA ARG A 5 -32.37 51.55 43.15
C ARG A 5 -31.66 50.33 42.53
N ARG A 6 -30.34 50.30 42.33
CA ARG A 6 -29.22 50.86 43.14
C ARG A 6 -27.92 50.97 42.30
N LYS A 7 -27.15 52.04 42.51
CA LYS A 7 -25.72 52.15 42.17
C LYS A 7 -24.87 52.14 43.46
N HIS A 8 -23.64 51.63 43.32
CA HIS A 8 -22.43 51.77 44.16
C HIS A 8 -22.32 50.89 45.43
N PRO A 9 -21.08 50.55 45.91
CA PRO A 9 -19.80 51.21 45.62
C PRO A 9 -18.56 50.32 45.31
N LEU A 10 -17.52 51.02 44.83
CA LEU A 10 -16.12 50.62 44.76
C LEU A 10 -15.55 50.38 46.18
N ARG A 11 -14.67 49.37 46.32
CA ARG A 11 -13.67 49.35 47.40
C ARG A 11 -12.27 49.05 46.85
N LYS A 12 -11.31 49.82 47.37
CA LYS A 12 -9.95 50.08 46.91
C LYS A 12 -8.92 49.04 47.38
N ARG A 13 -7.84 48.97 46.58
CA ARG A 13 -6.40 48.87 46.93
C ARG A 13 -5.86 47.64 47.69
N SER A 14 -4.84 47.02 47.09
CA SER A 14 -3.50 46.81 47.67
C SER A 14 -2.63 46.05 46.64
N THR A 15 -1.77 46.74 45.88
CA THR A 15 -0.30 46.68 45.97
C THR A 15 0.32 45.28 46.16
N LYS A 16 0.96 44.75 45.11
CA LYS A 16 2.39 44.44 45.11
C LYS A 16 2.88 44.08 43.69
N ARG A 17 3.87 44.86 43.25
CA ARG A 17 4.73 44.62 42.09
C ARG A 17 5.76 43.57 42.53
N SER A 18 5.92 42.46 41.81
CA SER A 18 7.20 41.76 41.69
C SER A 18 7.18 40.76 40.54
N THR A 19 8.08 41.02 39.61
CA THR A 19 8.53 40.19 38.50
C THR A 19 9.03 38.81 38.96
N LYS A 20 8.60 37.73 38.27
CA LYS A 20 9.49 36.64 37.82
C LYS A 20 8.74 35.64 36.94
N ARG A 21 9.34 35.33 35.79
CA ARG A 21 9.02 34.22 34.90
C ARG A 21 8.90 32.92 35.69
N SER A 22 7.82 32.18 35.46
CA SER A 22 7.79 30.72 35.55
C SER A 22 6.66 30.25 34.62
N ILE A 23 7.04 29.72 33.46
CA ILE A 23 6.14 28.99 32.57
C ILE A 23 5.88 27.64 33.27
N ARG A 24 4.72 27.53 33.92
CA ARG A 24 4.10 26.26 34.28
C ARG A 24 2.79 26.17 33.52
N TYR A 25 2.75 25.34 32.49
CA TYR A 25 1.50 24.74 32.03
C TYR A 25 1.74 23.23 31.87
N GLY A 26 1.70 22.55 33.02
CA GLY A 26 1.32 21.15 33.04
C GLY A 26 -0.18 21.08 32.77
N GLY A 27 -0.56 20.62 31.58
CA GLY A 27 -1.93 20.20 31.30
C GLY A 27 -2.13 18.79 31.83
N SER A 28 -3.09 18.60 32.73
CA SER A 28 -3.56 17.28 33.15
C SER A 28 -4.21 16.57 31.97
N ILE A 29 -3.84 15.31 31.75
CA ILE A 29 -4.48 14.39 30.80
C ILE A 29 -5.50 13.58 31.60
N SER A 30 -6.78 13.65 31.23
CA SER A 30 -7.80 12.74 31.75
C SER A 30 -7.96 11.53 30.81
N VAL A 31 -7.87 10.33 31.38
CA VAL A 31 -8.07 9.06 30.67
C VAL A 31 -9.47 8.56 30.99
N HIS A 32 -10.27 8.27 29.98
CA HIS A 32 -11.61 7.71 30.14
C HIS A 32 -11.71 6.37 29.42
N LEU A 33 -12.35 5.39 30.07
CA LEU A 33 -12.81 4.16 29.42
C LEU A 33 -14.09 4.47 28.63
N GLU A 34 -14.24 3.85 27.46
CA GLU A 34 -15.28 4.22 26.49
C GLU A 34 -16.72 3.92 26.95
N ASN A 35 -16.92 3.28 28.10
CA ASN A 35 -18.26 3.09 28.67
C ASN A 35 -18.26 3.42 30.18
N GLY A 36 -18.75 4.61 30.52
CA GLY A 36 -18.97 5.06 31.91
C GLY A 36 -20.15 4.35 32.60
N LYS A 37 -20.22 3.01 32.55
CA LYS A 37 -21.21 2.21 33.30
C LYS A 37 -20.54 1.01 33.96
N ASN A 38 -20.75 0.88 35.27
CA ASN A 38 -20.51 -0.36 35.99
C ASN A 38 -21.48 -1.43 35.45
N VAL A 39 -20.95 -2.40 34.72
CA VAL A 39 -21.66 -3.63 34.38
C VAL A 39 -20.90 -4.76 35.05
N SER A 40 -21.50 -5.31 36.11
CA SER A 40 -21.15 -6.63 36.61
C SER A 40 -21.77 -7.68 35.68
N LEU A 41 -20.94 -8.48 34.99
CA LEU A 41 -21.13 -9.91 34.69
C LEU A 41 -20.23 -10.36 33.53
N GLY A 42 -19.49 -11.45 33.74
CA GLY A 42 -19.04 -12.38 32.69
C GLY A 42 -17.70 -12.08 32.02
N LEU A 43 -16.66 -12.81 32.41
CA LEU A 43 -15.39 -12.94 31.67
C LEU A 43 -15.63 -13.38 30.21
N THR A 44 -15.07 -12.64 29.24
CA THR A 44 -14.24 -13.11 28.09
C THR A 44 -14.21 -12.10 26.94
N LYS A 45 -13.23 -11.19 26.95
CA LYS A 45 -12.46 -10.63 25.80
C LYS A 45 -11.73 -9.37 26.29
N LYS A 46 -10.40 -9.45 26.36
CA LYS A 46 -9.54 -8.30 26.70
C LYS A 46 -9.54 -7.31 25.51
N SER A 47 -10.44 -6.34 25.53
CA SER A 47 -10.31 -5.10 24.76
C SER A 47 -10.18 -3.93 25.73
N THR A 48 -9.00 -3.35 25.85
CA THR A 48 -8.81 -2.08 26.56
C THR A 48 -8.58 -0.98 25.53
N ASN A 49 -9.66 -0.29 25.14
CA ASN A 49 -9.58 0.94 24.37
C ASN A 49 -9.17 2.08 25.31
N HIS A 50 -8.22 2.92 24.89
CA HIS A 50 -7.92 4.19 25.56
C HIS A 50 -8.05 5.34 24.58
N VAL A 51 -8.95 6.28 24.88
CA VAL A 51 -9.09 7.54 24.15
C VAL A 51 -8.38 8.63 24.94
N ALA A 52 -7.51 9.40 24.28
CA ALA A 52 -6.96 10.62 24.83
C ALA A 52 -7.27 11.79 23.88
N SER A 53 -8.00 12.78 24.39
CA SER A 53 -8.20 14.07 23.74
C SER A 53 -7.24 15.08 24.35
N ASN A 54 -6.61 15.91 23.51
CA ASN A 54 -5.96 17.12 24.01
C ASN A 54 -6.97 18.28 24.12
N ASN A 55 -6.56 19.40 24.72
CA ASN A 55 -7.40 20.59 24.94
C ASN A 55 -7.87 21.28 23.64
N SER A 56 -7.41 20.84 22.45
CA SER A 56 -7.85 21.35 21.16
C SER A 56 -8.97 20.51 20.51
N GLY A 57 -9.50 19.51 21.22
CA GLY A 57 -10.52 18.60 20.69
C GLY A 57 -10.01 17.70 19.56
N LYS A 58 -8.70 17.70 19.30
CA LYS A 58 -8.08 16.90 18.25
C LYS A 58 -7.93 15.48 18.78
N MET A 59 -8.77 14.58 18.29
CA MET A 59 -8.68 13.16 18.60
C MET A 59 -7.36 12.61 18.09
N VAL A 60 -6.52 12.11 19.00
CA VAL A 60 -5.41 11.22 18.64
C VAL A 60 -5.91 9.82 18.93
N ILE A 61 -6.28 9.11 17.87
CA ILE A 61 -6.64 7.71 17.96
C ILE A 61 -5.36 6.94 18.31
N ILE A 62 -5.20 6.55 19.58
CA ILE A 62 -4.26 5.49 19.96
C ILE A 62 -5.02 4.19 19.73
N ASN A 63 -5.16 3.79 18.46
CA ASN A 63 -5.72 2.48 18.17
C ASN A 63 -4.73 1.44 18.69
N GLY A 64 -5.03 0.86 19.85
CA GLY A 64 -4.67 -0.52 20.09
C GLY A 64 -5.36 -1.31 18.98
N THR A 65 -4.64 -1.65 17.92
CA THR A 65 -5.19 -2.57 16.95
C THR A 65 -5.27 -3.90 17.68
N SER A 66 -6.49 -4.32 18.01
CA SER A 66 -6.71 -5.68 18.46
C SER A 66 -6.29 -6.61 17.32
N ILE A 67 -5.83 -7.81 17.66
CA ILE A 67 -5.54 -8.88 16.69
C ILE A 67 -6.74 -9.14 15.76
N ALA A 68 -7.94 -8.73 16.15
CA ALA A 68 -9.14 -8.71 15.31
C ALA A 68 -9.05 -7.82 14.05
N ALA A 69 -8.01 -6.99 13.88
CA ALA A 69 -7.73 -6.27 12.62
C ALA A 69 -6.68 -6.99 11.74
N ILE A 70 -6.14 -8.11 12.22
CA ILE A 70 -5.29 -9.06 11.49
C ILE A 70 -6.10 -10.33 11.19
N GLU A 71 -7.06 -10.66 12.03
CA GLU A 71 -8.04 -11.71 11.84
C GLU A 71 -9.29 -11.20 11.10
N PRO A 72 -9.74 -11.89 10.04
CA PRO A 72 -9.20 -13.16 9.52
C PRO A 72 -7.97 -12.98 8.61
N TYR A 73 -6.97 -13.87 8.75
CA TYR A 73 -5.76 -13.85 7.91
C TYR A 73 -6.05 -14.24 6.45
N PHE A 74 -6.99 -15.16 6.24
CA PHE A 74 -7.52 -15.52 4.93
C PHE A 74 -8.99 -15.11 4.84
N GLU A 75 -9.27 -14.18 3.94
CA GLU A 75 -10.63 -13.74 3.61
C GLU A 75 -11.15 -14.42 2.34
N GLY A 76 -12.46 -14.36 2.13
CA GLY A 76 -13.11 -14.88 0.92
C GLY A 76 -13.22 -16.41 0.86
N ASP A 77 -13.46 -16.93 -0.33
CA ASP A 77 -13.82 -18.32 -0.63
C ASP A 77 -12.78 -19.05 -1.49
N THR A 78 -11.65 -18.41 -1.82
CA THR A 78 -10.53 -19.04 -2.55
C THR A 78 -9.99 -20.29 -1.86
N LEU A 79 -10.08 -20.32 -0.52
CA LEU A 79 -9.69 -21.43 0.33
C LEU A 79 -10.90 -21.87 1.16
N ASN A 80 -11.09 -23.18 1.29
CA ASN A 80 -12.07 -23.72 2.22
C ASN A 80 -11.60 -23.59 3.68
N LYS A 81 -12.50 -23.83 4.64
CA LYS A 81 -12.22 -23.68 6.06
C LYS A 81 -11.03 -24.54 6.52
N ASN A 82 -10.97 -25.80 6.10
CA ASN A 82 -9.91 -26.74 6.50
C ASN A 82 -8.54 -26.30 5.96
N GLN A 83 -8.48 -25.85 4.70
CA GLN A 83 -7.24 -25.31 4.12
C GLN A 83 -6.75 -24.08 4.89
N LYS A 84 -7.66 -23.19 5.29
CA LYS A 84 -7.30 -22.02 6.11
C LYS A 84 -6.74 -22.44 7.47
N GLU A 85 -7.39 -23.38 8.15
CA GLU A 85 -6.94 -23.89 9.46
C GLU A 85 -5.58 -24.61 9.37
N GLU A 86 -5.38 -25.43 8.34
CA GLU A 86 -4.11 -26.11 8.06
C GLU A 86 -2.97 -25.11 7.84
N LEU A 87 -3.16 -24.14 6.92
CA LEU A 87 -2.15 -23.12 6.63
C LEU A 87 -1.81 -22.28 7.85
N MET A 88 -2.81 -21.95 8.69
CA MET A 88 -2.59 -21.22 9.92
C MET A 88 -1.80 -22.03 10.95
N GLY A 89 -2.12 -23.32 11.11
CA GLY A 89 -1.36 -24.23 11.98
C GLY A 89 0.11 -24.35 11.55
N LEU A 90 0.35 -24.48 10.25
CA LEU A 90 1.70 -24.52 9.68
C LEU A 90 2.47 -23.21 9.84
N LEU A 91 1.77 -22.07 9.70
CA LEU A 91 2.36 -20.75 9.95
C LEU A 91 2.81 -20.62 11.42
N PHE A 92 1.95 -20.94 12.38
CA PHE A 92 2.30 -20.86 13.80
C PHE A 92 3.42 -21.84 14.18
N LYS A 93 3.43 -23.04 13.59
CA LYS A 93 4.54 -23.98 13.72
C LYS A 93 5.86 -23.37 13.20
N THR A 94 5.85 -22.69 12.06
CA THR A 94 7.02 -22.00 11.48
C THR A 94 7.60 -20.95 12.44
N PHE A 95 6.74 -20.26 13.18
CA PHE A 95 7.15 -19.27 14.18
C PHE A 95 7.48 -19.87 15.56
N GLY A 96 7.17 -21.14 15.80
CA GLY A 96 7.28 -21.78 17.10
C GLY A 96 6.37 -21.13 18.15
N VAL A 97 5.13 -20.81 17.78
CA VAL A 97 4.15 -20.10 18.61
C VAL A 97 2.78 -20.77 18.53
N LYS A 98 1.82 -20.32 19.35
CA LYS A 98 0.45 -20.84 19.33
C LYS A 98 -0.51 -19.99 18.53
N ASP A 99 -0.28 -18.69 18.50
CA ASP A 99 -1.18 -17.73 17.88
C ASP A 99 -0.47 -16.44 17.46
N PHE A 100 -1.25 -15.49 16.94
CA PHE A 100 -0.75 -14.17 16.55
C PHE A 100 -0.29 -13.30 17.74
N TYR A 101 -0.80 -13.51 18.96
CA TYR A 101 -0.40 -12.73 20.13
C TYR A 101 1.05 -12.99 20.49
N ASP A 102 1.49 -14.24 20.43
CA ASP A 102 2.89 -14.61 20.65
C ASP A 102 3.82 -13.95 19.64
N ILE A 103 3.41 -13.87 18.36
CA ILE A 103 4.19 -13.19 17.31
C ILE A 103 4.23 -11.68 17.57
N GLN A 104 3.08 -11.08 17.85
CA GLN A 104 2.99 -9.65 18.16
C GLN A 104 3.86 -9.29 19.37
N LYS A 105 3.88 -10.13 20.41
CA LYS A 105 4.73 -9.92 21.58
C LYS A 105 6.22 -9.88 21.19
N LYS A 106 6.69 -10.80 20.34
CA LYS A 106 8.08 -10.77 19.84
C LYS A 106 8.40 -9.48 19.07
N VAL A 107 7.46 -9.00 18.24
CA VAL A 107 7.60 -7.71 17.53
C VAL A 107 7.63 -6.53 18.51
N GLU A 108 6.74 -6.51 19.49
CA GLU A 108 6.67 -5.47 20.52
C GLU A 108 7.94 -5.43 21.36
N GLU A 109 8.45 -6.59 21.80
CA GLU A 109 9.72 -6.68 22.55
C GLU A 109 10.91 -6.16 21.73
N ALA A 110 10.99 -6.53 20.45
CA ALA A 110 12.05 -6.06 19.55
C ALA A 110 12.04 -4.53 19.39
N ILE A 111 10.86 -3.92 19.28
CA ILE A 111 10.72 -2.47 19.06
C ILE A 111 10.84 -1.69 20.37
N THR A 112 10.19 -2.14 21.44
CA THR A 112 10.13 -1.40 22.71
C THR A 112 11.43 -1.43 23.49
N SER A 113 12.28 -2.43 23.26
CA SER A 113 13.66 -2.44 23.78
C SER A 113 14.48 -1.23 23.31
N LEU A 114 14.19 -0.71 22.10
CA LEU A 114 14.82 0.49 21.57
C LEU A 114 13.98 1.76 21.80
N TYR A 115 12.66 1.63 21.71
CA TYR A 115 11.71 2.74 21.71
C TYR A 115 10.55 2.44 22.66
N PRO A 116 10.73 2.66 23.98
CA PRO A 116 9.68 2.40 24.95
C PRO A 116 8.42 3.20 24.61
N PHE A 117 7.25 2.66 24.96
CA PHE A 117 5.98 3.36 24.77
C PHE A 117 5.95 4.62 25.66
N THR A 118 6.16 5.81 25.08
CA THR A 118 6.22 7.09 25.81
C THR A 118 4.96 7.95 25.62
N LYS A 119 4.56 8.70 26.66
CA LYS A 119 3.57 9.79 26.62
C LYS A 119 4.13 11.06 25.94
N PRO A 120 3.30 12.09 25.72
CA PRO A 120 3.07 12.64 24.38
C PRO A 120 4.34 13.12 23.66
N CYS A 121 4.50 12.67 22.41
CA CYS A 121 5.62 13.03 21.56
C CYS A 121 5.49 14.46 21.03
N THR A 122 6.51 15.30 21.22
CA THR A 122 6.57 16.64 20.61
C THR A 122 7.00 16.60 19.15
N LYS A 123 7.75 15.57 18.74
CA LYS A 123 8.21 15.35 17.36
C LYS A 123 8.34 13.85 17.09
N ARG A 124 7.92 13.39 15.91
CA ARG A 124 8.15 12.03 15.43
C ARG A 124 9.31 12.03 14.44
N GLU A 125 10.16 11.02 14.52
CA GLU A 125 11.33 10.89 13.64
C GLU A 125 11.43 9.50 13.03
N TRP A 126 12.12 9.40 11.91
CA TRP A 126 12.55 8.12 11.37
C TRP A 126 13.69 7.57 12.23
N LYS A 127 13.72 6.26 12.42
CA LYS A 127 14.74 5.57 13.22
C LYS A 127 15.30 4.37 12.45
N SER A 128 16.46 3.88 12.86
CA SER A 128 17.02 2.63 12.32
C SER A 128 16.75 1.50 13.30
N CYS A 129 16.40 0.33 12.77
CA CYS A 129 16.29 -0.89 13.55
C CYS A 129 17.58 -1.68 13.36
N ASP A 130 18.50 -1.55 14.31
CA ASP A 130 19.84 -2.16 14.27
C ASP A 130 20.02 -3.19 15.40
N GLY A 131 21.09 -3.98 15.33
CA GLY A 131 21.47 -4.94 16.38
C GLY A 131 20.36 -5.97 16.67
N ALA A 132 19.93 -6.03 17.94
CA ALA A 132 18.91 -6.98 18.39
C ALA A 132 17.55 -6.77 17.69
N CYS A 133 17.14 -5.52 17.47
CA CYS A 133 15.91 -5.22 16.72
C CYS A 133 16.00 -5.80 15.31
N GLN A 134 17.11 -5.56 14.61
CA GLN A 134 17.30 -6.05 13.25
C GLN A 134 17.27 -7.57 13.20
N ALA A 135 17.99 -8.22 14.12
CA ALA A 135 18.07 -9.68 14.16
C ALA A 135 16.69 -10.32 14.37
N ILE A 136 15.91 -9.83 15.35
CA ILE A 136 14.59 -10.37 15.66
C ILE A 136 13.61 -10.10 14.52
N LEU A 137 13.52 -8.85 14.05
CA LEU A 137 12.53 -8.50 13.02
C LEU A 137 12.86 -9.12 11.66
N SER A 138 14.15 -9.24 11.31
CA SER A 138 14.55 -9.93 10.08
C SER A 138 14.22 -11.41 10.13
N ASP A 139 14.49 -12.11 11.25
CA ASP A 139 14.10 -13.52 11.41
C ASP A 139 12.59 -13.71 11.24
N LEU A 140 11.77 -12.87 11.89
CA LEU A 140 10.32 -12.94 11.78
C LEU A 140 9.83 -12.68 10.35
N ILE A 141 10.37 -11.68 9.66
CA ILE A 141 10.01 -11.36 8.27
C ILE A 141 10.42 -12.50 7.33
N GLN A 142 11.62 -13.04 7.48
CA GLN A 142 12.10 -14.12 6.61
C GLN A 142 11.31 -15.41 6.81
N LYS A 143 10.92 -15.72 8.06
CA LYS A 143 9.97 -16.81 8.35
C LYS A 143 8.62 -16.60 7.69
N GLU A 144 8.08 -15.38 7.72
CA GLU A 144 6.82 -15.09 7.02
C GLU A 144 6.99 -15.25 5.51
N ILE A 145 7.98 -14.59 4.90
CA ILE A 145 8.24 -14.62 3.45
C ILE A 145 8.45 -16.05 2.95
N GLY A 146 9.16 -16.89 3.72
CA GLY A 146 9.39 -18.30 3.39
C GLY A 146 8.19 -19.22 3.62
N SER A 147 7.12 -18.73 4.25
CA SER A 147 5.96 -19.57 4.60
C SER A 147 4.96 -19.73 3.46
N THR A 148 4.41 -20.92 3.33
CA THR A 148 3.35 -21.23 2.35
C THR A 148 2.11 -20.38 2.58
N ALA A 149 1.74 -20.14 3.84
CA ALA A 149 0.56 -19.34 4.18
C ALA A 149 0.67 -17.89 3.69
N TYR A 150 1.84 -17.27 3.86
CA TYR A 150 2.07 -15.91 3.35
C TYR A 150 2.05 -15.85 1.83
N MET A 151 2.74 -16.77 1.15
CA MET A 151 2.79 -16.78 -0.32
C MET A 151 1.40 -17.00 -0.94
N ILE A 152 0.59 -17.89 -0.37
CA ILE A 152 -0.81 -18.08 -0.77
C ILE A 152 -1.63 -16.81 -0.49
N ARG A 153 -1.47 -16.18 0.67
CA ARG A 153 -2.16 -14.91 0.98
C ARG A 153 -1.79 -13.82 -0.03
N SER A 154 -0.51 -13.66 -0.33
CA SER A 154 -0.03 -12.69 -1.31
C SER A 154 -0.57 -12.99 -2.71
N LEU A 155 -0.60 -14.24 -3.14
CA LEU A 155 -1.20 -14.65 -4.41
C LEU A 155 -2.69 -14.28 -4.50
N ILE A 156 -3.47 -14.60 -3.46
CA ILE A 156 -4.91 -14.29 -3.41
C ILE A 156 -5.15 -12.78 -3.47
N GLN A 157 -4.35 -12.00 -2.75
CA GLN A 157 -4.48 -10.55 -2.69
C GLN A 157 -3.95 -9.86 -3.96
N SER A 158 -3.06 -10.52 -4.72
CA SER A 158 -2.58 -10.05 -6.02
C SER A 158 -3.66 -10.08 -7.12
N VAL A 159 -4.80 -10.73 -6.90
CA VAL A 159 -5.85 -10.85 -7.91
C VAL A 159 -6.54 -9.52 -8.17
N LEU A 160 -6.37 -8.99 -9.38
CA LEU A 160 -7.15 -7.89 -9.93
C LEU A 160 -8.28 -8.47 -10.78
N TRP A 161 -9.51 -8.17 -10.40
CA TRP A 161 -10.68 -8.76 -11.04
C TRP A 161 -11.68 -7.71 -11.51
N ALA A 162 -12.06 -7.82 -12.78
CA ALA A 162 -12.97 -6.91 -13.42
C ALA A 162 -14.42 -7.13 -12.95
N ASN A 163 -15.13 -6.04 -12.69
CA ASN A 163 -16.56 -6.04 -12.35
C ASN A 163 -16.94 -6.86 -11.11
N LYS A 164 -15.99 -7.10 -10.18
CA LYS A 164 -16.23 -7.78 -8.90
C LYS A 164 -17.45 -7.21 -8.19
N LYS A 165 -18.48 -8.04 -7.99
CA LYS A 165 -19.62 -7.72 -7.13
C LYS A 165 -19.46 -8.37 -5.77
N LYS A 166 -20.21 -7.86 -4.79
CA LYS A 166 -20.22 -8.42 -3.45
C LYS A 166 -20.85 -9.82 -3.50
N GLY A 167 -20.08 -10.82 -3.08
CA GLY A 167 -20.53 -12.22 -3.03
C GLY A 167 -20.21 -13.04 -4.28
N ASP A 168 -19.61 -12.44 -5.32
CA ASP A 168 -19.14 -13.25 -6.44
C ASP A 168 -18.00 -14.17 -5.99
N PRO A 169 -17.91 -15.40 -6.53
CA PRO A 169 -16.88 -16.35 -6.15
C PRO A 169 -15.49 -15.86 -6.54
N ALA A 170 -14.45 -16.23 -5.78
CA ALA A 170 -13.09 -15.87 -6.14
C ALA A 170 -12.73 -16.35 -7.56
N PRO A 171 -12.12 -15.49 -8.40
CA PRO A 171 -11.84 -15.84 -9.81
C PRO A 171 -10.67 -16.81 -9.97
N ILE A 172 -10.01 -17.17 -8.85
CA ILE A 172 -9.01 -18.22 -8.77
C ILE A 172 -9.38 -19.21 -7.67
N LYS A 173 -9.01 -20.48 -7.89
CA LYS A 173 -9.12 -21.57 -6.91
C LYS A 173 -7.76 -22.22 -6.70
N LEU A 174 -7.50 -22.64 -5.47
CA LEU A 174 -6.28 -23.32 -5.08
C LEU A 174 -6.59 -24.74 -4.60
N SER A 175 -5.84 -25.70 -5.12
CA SER A 175 -5.90 -27.11 -4.73
C SER A 175 -4.51 -27.60 -4.34
N PHE A 176 -4.45 -28.52 -3.36
CA PHE A 176 -3.20 -29.07 -2.84
C PHE A 176 -3.19 -30.57 -3.13
N ASN A 177 -2.20 -31.02 -3.91
CA ASN A 177 -2.05 -32.42 -4.33
C ASN A 177 -1.08 -33.17 -3.42
N GLY A 178 -1.20 -32.98 -2.12
CA GLY A 178 -0.31 -33.55 -1.13
C GLY A 178 -0.33 -32.77 0.19
N PRO A 179 0.29 -33.32 1.24
CA PRO A 179 0.42 -32.63 2.51
C PRO A 179 1.33 -31.40 2.36
N LEU A 180 0.99 -30.33 3.05
CA LEU A 180 1.81 -29.12 3.11
C LEU A 180 2.79 -29.19 4.29
N THR A 181 4.02 -28.74 4.07
CA THR A 181 5.06 -28.63 5.10
C THR A 181 5.00 -27.29 5.84
N GLY A 182 4.44 -26.26 5.20
CA GLY A 182 4.44 -24.88 5.68
C GLY A 182 5.57 -24.03 5.10
N GLU A 183 6.53 -24.66 4.41
CA GLU A 183 7.65 -23.99 3.75
C GLU A 183 7.39 -23.89 2.24
N TRP A 184 7.34 -22.66 1.71
CA TRP A 184 6.94 -22.40 0.33
C TRP A 184 7.75 -23.21 -0.69
N GLN A 185 9.07 -23.27 -0.50
CA GLN A 185 9.99 -23.96 -1.42
C GLN A 185 9.73 -25.47 -1.51
N LYS A 186 9.18 -26.09 -0.46
CA LYS A 186 8.84 -27.51 -0.45
C LYS A 186 7.42 -27.75 -0.96
N ASP A 187 6.54 -26.78 -0.75
CA ASP A 187 5.11 -26.91 -1.03
C ASP A 187 4.73 -26.46 -2.45
N ILE A 188 5.57 -25.65 -3.12
CA ILE A 188 5.27 -25.05 -4.43
C ILE A 188 4.84 -26.07 -5.49
N ALA A 189 5.42 -27.27 -5.49
CA ALA A 189 5.15 -28.31 -6.50
C ALA A 189 3.81 -29.03 -6.30
N VAL A 190 3.23 -28.99 -5.10
CA VAL A 190 1.95 -29.65 -4.80
C VAL A 190 0.77 -28.70 -4.89
N ILE A 191 1.01 -27.39 -4.94
CA ILE A 191 -0.02 -26.36 -5.06
C ILE A 191 -0.38 -26.17 -6.54
N LYS A 192 -1.67 -26.26 -6.86
CA LYS A 192 -2.22 -25.94 -8.18
C LYS A 192 -3.18 -24.78 -8.10
N MET A 193 -3.01 -23.83 -9.01
CA MET A 193 -3.92 -22.71 -9.22
C MET A 193 -4.72 -22.88 -10.51
N THR A 194 -6.03 -22.64 -10.44
CA THR A 194 -6.92 -22.62 -11.62
C THR A 194 -7.73 -21.33 -11.63
N PHE A 195 -7.94 -20.77 -12.83
CA PHE A 195 -8.83 -19.63 -13.04
C PHE A 195 -10.25 -20.12 -13.34
N ASP A 196 -11.26 -19.42 -12.84
CA ASP A 196 -12.67 -19.75 -13.13
C ASP A 196 -13.04 -19.49 -14.60
N HIS A 197 -12.37 -18.51 -15.22
CA HIS A 197 -12.49 -18.19 -16.64
C HIS A 197 -11.09 -18.15 -17.27
N PRO A 198 -10.48 -19.31 -17.55
CA PRO A 198 -9.16 -19.37 -18.13
C PRO A 198 -9.16 -18.73 -19.52
N THR A 199 -8.15 -17.91 -19.80
CA THR A 199 -7.98 -17.30 -21.12
C THR A 199 -7.03 -18.16 -21.96
N PRO A 200 -7.30 -18.35 -23.26
CA PRO A 200 -6.45 -19.18 -24.12
C PRO A 200 -5.06 -18.57 -24.36
N LYS A 201 -4.90 -17.26 -24.10
CA LYS A 201 -3.64 -16.52 -24.20
C LYS A 201 -3.49 -15.64 -22.97
N GLY A 202 -2.26 -15.53 -22.48
CA GLY A 202 -1.91 -14.58 -21.44
C GLY A 202 -1.93 -13.15 -21.98
N ARG A 203 -2.25 -12.17 -21.13
CA ARG A 203 -2.10 -10.74 -21.44
C ARG A 203 -1.24 -10.02 -20.42
N LEU A 204 -0.46 -9.07 -20.87
CA LEU A 204 0.39 -8.25 -20.00
C LEU A 204 -0.02 -6.79 -20.04
N ILE A 205 -0.15 -6.19 -18.84
CA ILE A 205 -0.28 -4.76 -18.65
C ILE A 205 0.90 -4.27 -17.80
N MET A 206 1.75 -3.42 -18.39
CA MET A 206 2.84 -2.77 -17.67
C MET A 206 2.38 -1.41 -17.16
N GLY A 207 2.47 -1.18 -15.85
CA GLY A 207 2.12 0.08 -15.20
C GLY A 207 3.35 0.91 -14.83
N PHE A 208 3.80 1.78 -15.72
CA PHE A 208 4.93 2.67 -15.49
C PHE A 208 4.53 3.97 -14.80
N GLY A 209 5.47 4.58 -14.07
CA GLY A 209 5.35 5.93 -13.53
C GLY A 209 5.90 6.11 -12.11
N PRO A 210 5.95 7.35 -11.59
CA PRO A 210 6.57 7.64 -10.31
C PRO A 210 5.89 6.95 -9.12
N SER A 211 6.61 6.88 -7.99
CA SER A 211 6.02 6.44 -6.73
C SER A 211 4.86 7.36 -6.33
N ALA A 212 3.87 6.80 -5.62
CA ALA A 212 2.64 7.49 -5.20
C ALA A 212 1.76 8.06 -6.33
N ALA A 213 2.02 7.73 -7.60
CA ALA A 213 1.21 8.19 -8.74
C ALA A 213 -0.19 7.57 -8.83
N GLY A 214 -0.48 6.52 -8.06
CA GLY A 214 -1.77 5.81 -8.08
C GLY A 214 -1.86 4.72 -9.15
N LYS A 215 -0.74 4.05 -9.45
CA LYS A 215 -0.63 2.99 -10.46
C LYS A 215 -1.69 1.89 -10.30
N THR A 216 -1.74 1.24 -9.14
CA THR A 216 -2.65 0.12 -8.86
C THR A 216 -4.13 0.52 -8.97
N TYR A 217 -4.49 1.72 -8.53
CA TYR A 217 -5.85 2.25 -8.65
C TYR A 217 -6.29 2.39 -10.12
N TRP A 218 -5.44 3.00 -10.95
CA TRP A 218 -5.76 3.19 -12.36
C TRP A 218 -5.68 1.89 -13.16
N ALA A 219 -4.79 0.98 -12.80
CA ALA A 219 -4.74 -0.35 -13.39
C ALA A 219 -6.04 -1.13 -13.17
N GLN A 220 -6.55 -1.18 -11.93
CA GLN A 220 -7.84 -1.83 -11.63
C GLN A 220 -9.00 -1.16 -12.40
N THR A 221 -8.98 0.17 -12.49
CA THR A 221 -10.00 0.93 -13.25
C THR A 221 -9.96 0.58 -14.74
N LEU A 222 -8.76 0.48 -15.32
CA LEU A 222 -8.60 0.13 -16.73
C LEU A 222 -8.89 -1.34 -17.01
N ILE A 223 -8.53 -2.26 -16.12
CA ILE A 223 -8.93 -3.68 -16.25
C ILE A 223 -10.46 -3.80 -16.25
N ASN A 224 -11.16 -3.08 -15.37
CA ASN A 224 -12.63 -3.02 -15.38
C ASN A 224 -13.17 -2.54 -16.73
N LEU A 225 -12.57 -1.50 -17.31
CA LEU A 225 -12.98 -0.96 -18.60
C LEU A 225 -12.65 -1.92 -19.75
N PHE A 226 -11.40 -2.37 -19.84
CA PHE A 226 -10.90 -3.22 -20.93
C PHE A 226 -11.55 -4.59 -20.95
N SER A 227 -11.99 -5.13 -19.81
CA SER A 227 -12.79 -6.37 -19.76
C SER A 227 -14.11 -6.30 -20.54
N LYS A 228 -14.57 -5.09 -20.93
CA LYS A 228 -15.73 -4.89 -21.81
C LYS A 228 -15.42 -5.15 -23.29
N VAL A 229 -14.15 -5.30 -23.65
CA VAL A 229 -13.72 -5.70 -24.99
C VAL A 229 -13.80 -7.21 -25.09
N GLU A 230 -14.45 -7.69 -26.14
CA GLU A 230 -14.61 -9.13 -26.40
C GLU A 230 -13.24 -9.84 -26.44
N GLY A 231 -13.15 -10.97 -25.74
CA GLY A 231 -11.93 -11.77 -25.65
C GLY A 231 -10.82 -11.19 -24.75
N PHE A 232 -11.00 -10.03 -24.13
CA PHE A 232 -10.03 -9.49 -23.17
C PHE A 232 -10.19 -10.15 -21.79
N PRO A 233 -9.09 -10.50 -21.08
CA PRO A 233 -9.18 -11.12 -19.76
C PRO A 233 -9.91 -10.23 -18.74
N ASN A 234 -10.67 -10.86 -17.85
CA ASN A 234 -11.30 -10.20 -16.72
C ASN A 234 -10.49 -10.31 -15.43
N THR A 235 -9.47 -11.18 -15.40
CA THR A 235 -8.68 -11.48 -14.19
C THR A 235 -7.21 -11.34 -14.52
N PHE A 236 -6.48 -10.62 -13.67
CA PHE A 236 -5.04 -10.42 -13.74
C PHE A 236 -4.41 -10.70 -12.38
N LEU A 237 -3.16 -11.15 -12.38
CA LEU A 237 -2.34 -11.20 -11.16
C LEU A 237 -1.38 -10.01 -11.15
N SER A 238 -1.36 -9.29 -10.04
CA SER A 238 -0.48 -8.15 -9.81
C SER A 238 0.84 -8.59 -9.19
N ILE A 239 1.97 -8.25 -9.83
CA ILE A 239 3.32 -8.46 -9.28
C ILE A 239 3.82 -7.15 -8.65
N ASP A 240 3.25 -6.82 -7.48
CA ASP A 240 3.44 -5.53 -6.82
C ASP A 240 4.11 -5.69 -5.45
N GLY A 241 5.34 -5.19 -5.33
CA GLY A 241 6.06 -5.19 -4.06
C GLY A 241 5.40 -4.34 -2.98
N GLY A 242 4.57 -3.35 -3.34
CA GLY A 242 3.69 -2.63 -2.42
C GLY A 242 2.66 -3.54 -1.78
N LEU A 243 1.95 -4.30 -2.60
CA LEU A 243 0.97 -5.27 -2.16
C LEU A 243 1.57 -6.36 -1.26
N TYR A 244 2.78 -6.86 -1.58
CA TYR A 244 3.45 -7.85 -0.74
C TYR A 244 3.76 -7.33 0.68
N ARG A 245 4.08 -6.04 0.82
CA ARG A 245 4.25 -5.41 2.15
C ARG A 245 2.94 -5.20 2.88
N GLU A 246 1.90 -4.81 2.15
CA GLU A 246 0.55 -4.60 2.72
C GLU A 246 -0.08 -5.92 3.19
N THR A 247 0.26 -7.02 2.54
CA THR A 247 -0.23 -8.37 2.88
C THR A 247 0.58 -9.08 3.95
N SER A 248 1.83 -8.67 4.20
CA SER A 248 2.69 -9.20 5.26
C SER A 248 2.18 -8.77 6.63
N MET A 249 1.79 -9.73 7.45
CA MET A 249 1.34 -9.46 8.79
C MET A 249 2.48 -8.94 9.68
N ILE A 250 3.68 -9.52 9.59
CA ILE A 250 4.82 -9.07 10.40
C ILE A 250 5.13 -7.61 10.07
N TYR A 251 5.15 -7.26 8.78
CA TYR A 251 5.34 -5.88 8.33
C TYR A 251 4.27 -4.94 8.89
N GLN A 252 2.98 -5.33 8.82
CA GLN A 252 1.89 -4.55 9.40
C GLN A 252 1.96 -4.45 10.93
N MET A 253 2.39 -5.50 11.63
CA MET A 253 2.60 -5.50 13.09
C MET A 253 3.71 -4.52 13.49
N ILE A 254 4.81 -4.47 12.73
CA ILE A 254 5.91 -3.53 12.94
C ILE A 254 5.39 -2.09 12.82
N ILE A 255 4.69 -1.76 11.72
CA ILE A 255 4.15 -0.41 11.51
C ILE A 255 3.22 0.00 12.64
N ARG A 256 2.27 -0.86 12.99
CA ARG A 256 1.29 -0.57 14.06
C ARG A 256 1.95 -0.39 15.41
N THR A 257 2.98 -1.18 15.71
CA THR A 257 3.77 -1.03 16.94
C THR A 257 4.52 0.29 16.95
N LEU A 258 5.14 0.68 15.84
CA LEU A 258 5.84 1.97 15.71
C LEU A 258 4.89 3.17 15.82
N MET A 259 3.66 3.06 15.34
CA MET A 259 2.64 4.11 15.51
C MET A 259 2.31 4.40 16.98
N ARG A 260 2.60 3.46 17.90
CA ARG A 260 2.44 3.59 19.36
C ARG A 260 3.69 4.16 20.05
N THR A 261 4.76 4.41 19.32
CA THR A 261 6.00 5.04 19.83
C THR A 261 6.15 6.46 19.27
N CYS A 262 7.25 7.16 19.61
CA CYS A 262 7.59 8.46 19.01
C CYS A 262 8.31 8.35 17.66
N THR A 263 8.05 7.28 16.90
CA THR A 263 8.72 6.98 15.63
C THR A 263 7.74 7.10 14.47
N VAL A 264 8.20 7.61 13.32
CA VAL A 264 7.42 7.64 12.06
C VAL A 264 7.40 6.25 11.42
N GLY A 265 8.56 5.60 11.40
CA GLY A 265 8.81 4.29 10.82
C GLY A 265 10.31 3.97 10.92
N PHE A 266 10.72 2.80 10.42
CA PHE A 266 12.15 2.48 10.30
C PHE A 266 12.70 2.84 8.92
N GLU A 267 13.89 3.45 8.87
CA GLU A 267 14.58 3.80 7.61
C GLU A 267 15.00 2.56 6.83
N ASN A 268 15.27 1.46 7.54
CA ASN A 268 15.67 0.17 6.98
C ASN A 268 14.51 -0.83 6.88
N LEU A 269 13.25 -0.45 7.14
CA LEU A 269 12.12 -1.37 6.93
C LEU A 269 11.96 -1.72 5.44
N VAL A 270 12.03 -0.69 4.60
CA VAL A 270 12.19 -0.80 3.15
C VAL A 270 13.37 0.09 2.79
N GLY A 271 14.51 -0.54 2.46
CA GLY A 271 15.72 0.18 2.09
C GLY A 271 15.44 1.21 1.00
N SER A 272 15.49 2.49 1.37
CA SER A 272 15.26 3.62 0.47
C SER A 272 16.56 4.32 0.06
N THR A 273 17.67 3.92 0.68
CA THR A 273 19.02 4.48 0.50
C THR A 273 20.00 3.38 0.14
N VAL A 274 20.91 3.67 -0.79
CA VAL A 274 22.01 2.78 -1.19
C VAL A 274 22.83 2.39 0.05
N GLY A 275 23.08 1.08 0.24
CA GLY A 275 23.89 0.54 1.34
C GLY A 275 23.12 0.19 2.62
N VAL A 276 21.84 0.56 2.75
CA VAL A 276 21.02 0.17 3.91
C VAL A 276 20.37 -1.20 3.67
N LYS A 277 20.69 -2.19 4.51
CA LYS A 277 20.08 -3.52 4.44
C LYS A 277 18.59 -3.44 4.82
N SER A 278 17.71 -3.72 3.85
CA SER A 278 16.26 -3.76 4.06
C SER A 278 15.85 -4.95 4.93
N LEU A 279 14.99 -4.72 5.92
CA LEU A 279 14.33 -5.77 6.71
C LEU A 279 13.38 -6.59 5.84
N PHE A 280 12.57 -5.92 5.03
CA PHE A 280 11.63 -6.55 4.10
C PHE A 280 12.13 -6.40 2.66
N LYS A 281 12.32 -7.52 1.96
CA LYS A 281 12.76 -7.56 0.56
C LYS A 281 11.63 -8.08 -0.32
N SER A 282 10.94 -7.17 -0.99
CA SER A 282 9.86 -7.56 -1.90
C SER A 282 10.36 -8.28 -3.16
N SER A 283 11.65 -8.17 -3.50
CA SER A 283 12.27 -8.93 -4.59
C SER A 283 12.14 -10.43 -4.35
N ASP A 284 12.44 -10.88 -3.14
CA ASP A 284 12.45 -12.30 -2.79
C ASP A 284 11.05 -12.92 -2.96
N VAL A 285 10.00 -12.14 -2.65
CA VAL A 285 8.59 -12.52 -2.87
C VAL A 285 8.24 -12.51 -4.36
N LYS A 286 8.71 -11.52 -5.14
CA LYS A 286 8.51 -11.45 -6.59
C LYS A 286 9.12 -12.68 -7.27
N ASP A 287 10.36 -13.03 -6.95
CA ASP A 287 11.10 -14.15 -7.53
C ASP A 287 10.41 -15.49 -7.22
N ALA A 288 9.95 -15.66 -5.97
CA ALA A 288 9.19 -16.83 -5.55
C ALA A 288 7.83 -16.93 -6.26
N MET A 289 7.14 -15.80 -6.47
CA MET A 289 5.87 -15.76 -7.21
C MET A 289 6.08 -16.08 -8.69
N MET A 290 7.10 -15.50 -9.32
CA MET A 290 7.45 -15.75 -10.72
C MET A 290 7.77 -17.22 -10.95
N SER A 291 8.54 -17.84 -10.04
CA SER A 291 8.85 -19.27 -10.09
C SER A 291 7.60 -20.15 -10.09
N PHE A 292 6.61 -19.81 -9.27
CA PHE A 292 5.32 -20.51 -9.24
C PHE A 292 4.52 -20.32 -10.52
N LEU A 293 4.46 -19.09 -11.02
CA LEU A 293 3.68 -18.72 -12.20
C LEU A 293 4.20 -19.32 -13.51
N LEU A 294 5.50 -19.63 -13.60
CA LEU A 294 6.08 -20.33 -14.75
C LEU A 294 5.40 -21.67 -15.05
N THR A 295 4.89 -22.35 -14.02
CA THR A 295 4.22 -23.66 -14.16
C THR A 295 2.70 -23.56 -14.36
N HIS A 296 2.14 -22.35 -14.39
CA HIS A 296 0.70 -22.09 -14.38
C HIS A 296 0.20 -21.30 -15.60
N GLN A 297 0.94 -21.35 -16.71
CA GLN A 297 0.57 -20.69 -17.97
C GLN A 297 -0.64 -21.35 -18.66
N PRO A 298 -1.43 -20.60 -19.47
CA PRO A 298 -1.33 -19.16 -19.72
C PRO A 298 -1.83 -18.31 -18.55
N ILE A 299 -1.20 -17.14 -18.33
CA ILE A 299 -1.56 -16.20 -17.27
C ILE A 299 -1.62 -14.77 -17.76
N SER A 300 -2.49 -13.96 -17.14
CA SER A 300 -2.54 -12.52 -17.39
C SER A 300 -1.99 -11.73 -16.20
N LEU A 301 -1.07 -10.81 -16.46
CA LEU A 301 -0.32 -10.07 -15.44
C LEU A 301 -0.50 -8.56 -15.55
N TYR A 302 -0.55 -7.92 -14.38
CA TYR A 302 -0.32 -6.50 -14.24
C TYR A 302 0.96 -6.28 -13.44
N VAL A 303 1.88 -5.48 -13.95
CA VAL A 303 3.17 -5.26 -13.30
C VAL A 303 3.42 -3.75 -13.14
N PRO A 304 3.28 -3.20 -11.92
CA PRO A 304 3.62 -1.81 -11.66
C PRO A 304 5.13 -1.63 -11.52
N GLU A 305 5.72 -0.76 -12.35
CA GLU A 305 7.14 -0.43 -12.28
C GLU A 305 7.41 1.07 -12.21
N THR A 306 8.40 1.43 -11.40
CA THR A 306 8.78 2.85 -11.24
C THR A 306 9.95 3.23 -12.14
N LEU A 307 10.78 2.25 -12.54
CA LEU A 307 11.98 2.48 -13.35
C LEU A 307 12.96 3.51 -12.76
N GLY A 308 12.85 3.81 -11.46
CA GLY A 308 13.60 4.88 -10.79
C GLY A 308 15.11 4.62 -10.67
N SER A 309 15.54 3.36 -10.79
CA SER A 309 16.92 2.94 -10.56
C SER A 309 17.60 2.26 -11.77
N CYS A 310 16.91 2.09 -12.90
CA CYS A 310 17.50 1.43 -14.08
C CYS A 310 18.18 2.42 -15.02
N GLY A 311 19.18 1.97 -15.77
CA GLY A 311 19.86 2.79 -16.79
C GLY A 311 20.58 4.04 -16.28
N TRP A 312 20.99 4.08 -15.01
CA TRP A 312 22.01 4.98 -14.47
C TRP A 312 23.41 4.47 -14.86
N LYS A 313 24.09 5.12 -15.79
CA LYS A 313 25.51 4.84 -16.05
C LYS A 313 26.35 5.59 -15.01
N GLY A 314 27.14 4.87 -14.21
CA GLY A 314 28.37 5.40 -13.62
C GLY A 314 28.32 6.14 -12.29
N LEU A 315 27.41 5.82 -11.35
CA LEU A 315 27.41 6.43 -10.01
C LEU A 315 27.73 5.49 -8.85
N THR A 316 27.79 4.19 -9.10
CA THR A 316 28.41 3.20 -8.20
C THR A 316 29.65 2.68 -8.92
N GLY A 317 30.81 2.66 -8.26
CA GLY A 317 32.05 2.08 -8.78
C GLY A 317 32.00 0.55 -9.03
N LEU A 318 30.81 0.01 -9.25
CA LEU A 318 30.44 -1.38 -9.46
C LEU A 318 29.37 -1.40 -10.55
N GLY A 319 29.79 -1.59 -11.80
CA GLY A 319 28.95 -2.00 -12.93
C GLY A 319 28.01 -0.96 -13.55
N THR A 320 27.83 -1.07 -14.87
CA THR A 320 26.73 -0.42 -15.60
C THR A 320 25.40 -0.95 -15.06
N THR A 321 24.47 -0.07 -14.69
CA THR A 321 23.12 -0.54 -14.36
C THR A 321 22.47 -1.18 -15.59
N GLU A 322 21.80 -2.30 -15.35
CA GLU A 322 20.98 -3.04 -16.30
C GLU A 322 20.05 -2.13 -17.10
N SER A 323 19.84 -2.52 -18.36
CA SER A 323 18.87 -1.86 -19.23
C SER A 323 17.49 -1.91 -18.57
N CYS A 324 16.73 -0.82 -18.66
CA CYS A 324 15.38 -0.79 -18.08
C CYS A 324 14.45 -1.87 -18.67
N ILE A 325 14.70 -2.32 -19.91
CA ILE A 325 13.92 -3.38 -20.56
C ILE A 325 14.12 -4.74 -19.88
N GLU A 326 15.35 -5.02 -19.40
CA GLU A 326 15.68 -6.28 -18.73
C GLU A 326 14.83 -6.47 -17.47
N LYS A 327 14.43 -5.37 -16.81
CA LYS A 327 13.55 -5.40 -15.63
C LYS A 327 12.14 -5.88 -15.87
N TYR A 328 11.66 -5.89 -17.11
CA TYR A 328 10.30 -6.33 -17.41
C TYR A 328 10.18 -7.32 -18.57
N GLN A 329 11.30 -7.64 -19.23
CA GLN A 329 11.34 -8.66 -20.28
C GLN A 329 10.85 -10.02 -19.76
N GLU A 330 11.20 -10.38 -18.52
CA GLU A 330 10.74 -11.62 -17.89
C GLU A 330 9.21 -11.76 -17.85
N TYR A 331 8.46 -10.65 -17.69
CA TYR A 331 7.00 -10.70 -17.66
C TYR A 331 6.40 -10.81 -19.06
N ILE A 332 7.07 -10.22 -20.06
CA ILE A 332 6.70 -10.40 -21.48
C ILE A 332 6.89 -11.87 -21.85
N ASP A 333 8.03 -12.46 -21.49
CA ASP A 333 8.35 -13.85 -21.80
C ASP A 333 7.42 -14.82 -21.06
N LEU A 334 7.13 -14.57 -19.77
CA LEU A 334 6.23 -15.39 -18.96
C LEU A 334 4.79 -15.39 -19.48
N THR A 335 4.30 -14.25 -20.00
CA THR A 335 2.93 -14.15 -20.55
C THR A 335 2.85 -14.54 -22.02
N GLY A 336 3.98 -14.46 -22.74
CA GLY A 336 4.05 -14.59 -24.20
C GLY A 336 3.36 -13.44 -24.97
N ASP A 337 2.99 -12.35 -24.29
CA ASP A 337 2.19 -11.26 -24.89
C ASP A 337 3.07 -10.25 -25.62
N LYS A 338 3.24 -10.45 -26.95
CA LYS A 338 3.94 -9.50 -27.83
C LYS A 338 3.16 -8.20 -28.06
N GLU A 339 1.85 -8.23 -27.78
CA GLU A 339 0.92 -7.10 -27.89
C GLU A 339 0.52 -6.61 -26.48
N TRP A 340 1.50 -6.52 -25.59
CA TRP A 340 1.29 -6.03 -24.23
C TRP A 340 0.88 -4.56 -24.22
N ILE A 341 0.17 -4.15 -23.17
CA ILE A 341 -0.36 -2.80 -22.98
C ILE A 341 0.54 -2.02 -22.04
N GLY A 342 0.95 -0.81 -22.46
CA GLY A 342 1.74 0.11 -21.65
C GLY A 342 0.84 1.20 -21.05
N LEU A 343 0.90 1.34 -19.72
CA LEU A 343 0.27 2.42 -18.98
C LEU A 343 1.35 3.32 -18.39
N HIS A 344 1.27 4.63 -18.61
CA HIS A 344 2.12 5.60 -17.95
C HIS A 344 1.26 6.44 -17.02
N ILE A 345 1.25 6.08 -15.74
CA ILE A 345 0.38 6.68 -14.73
C ILE A 345 1.23 7.62 -13.89
N TRP A 346 0.92 8.91 -13.95
CA TRP A 346 1.74 9.94 -13.34
C TRP A 346 0.91 11.04 -12.67
N GLN A 347 1.55 11.75 -11.75
CA GLN A 347 1.11 13.03 -11.21
C GLN A 347 2.33 13.96 -11.27
N HIS A 348 2.12 15.28 -11.20
CA HIS A 348 3.24 16.20 -11.04
C HIS A 348 3.99 15.92 -9.73
N GLU A 349 5.27 16.32 -9.64
CA GLU A 349 6.07 16.08 -8.44
C GLU A 349 5.42 16.69 -7.19
N SER A 350 4.86 17.91 -7.34
CA SER A 350 4.00 18.56 -6.37
C SER A 350 2.71 19.05 -7.03
N GLY A 351 1.66 19.23 -6.25
CA GLY A 351 0.37 19.75 -6.74
C GLY A 351 0.44 21.19 -7.24
N GLU A 352 1.41 21.96 -6.75
CA GLU A 352 1.70 23.34 -7.16
C GLU A 352 2.29 23.42 -8.58
N LYS A 353 3.09 22.42 -8.97
CA LYS A 353 3.67 22.33 -10.33
C LYS A 353 2.65 21.89 -11.38
N CYS A 354 1.40 21.61 -10.99
CA CYS A 354 0.37 21.15 -11.91
C CYS A 354 -0.25 22.32 -12.67
N THR A 355 0.04 22.39 -13.97
CA THR A 355 -0.43 23.45 -14.88
C THR A 355 -1.79 23.16 -15.53
N TYR A 356 -2.40 22.02 -15.20
CA TYR A 356 -3.71 21.63 -15.73
C TYR A 356 -4.81 22.58 -15.24
N PRO A 357 -5.96 22.67 -15.94
CA PRO A 357 -7.12 23.39 -15.46
C PRO A 357 -7.52 22.97 -14.04
N GLU A 358 -8.09 23.88 -13.25
CA GLU A 358 -8.29 23.66 -11.80
C GLU A 358 -9.09 22.38 -11.46
N PHE A 359 -10.03 21.98 -12.32
CA PHE A 359 -10.83 20.76 -12.17
C PHE A 359 -10.12 19.47 -12.64
N GLN A 360 -8.91 19.58 -13.20
CA GLN A 360 -8.05 18.46 -13.61
C GLN A 360 -6.73 18.44 -12.84
N LYS A 361 -6.42 19.46 -12.03
CA LYS A 361 -5.15 19.50 -11.29
C LYS A 361 -4.98 18.25 -10.42
N CYS A 362 -3.75 17.78 -10.34
CA CYS A 362 -3.40 16.67 -9.47
C CYS A 362 -3.04 17.13 -8.05
N LYS A 363 -3.11 16.19 -7.10
CA LYS A 363 -2.62 16.38 -5.74
C LYS A 363 -1.09 16.50 -5.68
N GLY A 364 -0.39 15.75 -6.53
CA GLY A 364 1.06 15.69 -6.59
C GLY A 364 1.63 14.43 -5.91
N CYS A 365 2.73 13.90 -6.46
CA CYS A 365 3.39 12.69 -5.95
C CYS A 365 3.96 12.91 -4.55
N SER A 366 4.47 14.11 -4.24
CA SER A 366 5.05 14.41 -2.93
C SER A 366 4.01 14.44 -1.83
N GLU A 367 2.88 15.09 -2.06
CA GLU A 367 1.75 15.18 -1.14
C GLU A 367 1.07 13.83 -0.98
N SER A 368 0.90 13.09 -2.08
CA SER A 368 0.36 11.73 -2.07
C SER A 368 1.27 10.77 -1.30
N GLY A 369 2.58 10.80 -1.59
CA GLY A 369 3.59 9.97 -0.95
C GLY A 369 3.71 10.25 0.55
N ARG A 370 3.91 11.51 0.94
CA ARG A 370 3.98 11.93 2.36
C ARG A 370 2.75 11.54 3.17
N SER A 371 1.56 11.60 2.57
CA SER A 371 0.33 11.17 3.25
C SER A 371 0.27 9.68 3.56
N ARG A 372 1.09 8.86 2.88
CA ARG A 372 1.14 7.40 3.02
C ARG A 372 2.33 6.91 3.83
N GLU A 373 3.39 7.71 3.99
CA GLU A 373 4.65 7.30 4.64
C GLU A 373 4.47 6.61 6.00
N VAL A 374 3.60 7.18 6.85
CA VAL A 374 3.33 6.65 8.20
C VAL A 374 2.57 5.32 8.13
N LEU A 375 1.59 5.23 7.24
CA LEU A 375 0.75 4.04 7.10
C LEU A 375 1.49 2.89 6.41
N GLU A 376 2.45 3.21 5.54
CA GLU A 376 3.27 2.22 4.83
C GLU A 376 4.58 1.89 5.53
N GLY A 377 4.96 2.65 6.56
CA GLY A 377 6.28 2.53 7.19
C GLY A 377 7.43 2.73 6.19
N LYS A 378 7.18 3.40 5.06
CA LYS A 378 8.12 3.62 3.96
C LYS A 378 8.32 5.10 3.73
N LYS A 379 9.55 5.58 3.91
CA LYS A 379 9.93 6.96 3.63
C LYS A 379 9.77 7.25 2.14
N TYR A 380 9.03 8.31 1.83
CA TYR A 380 8.88 8.81 0.49
C TYR A 380 10.14 9.60 0.11
N SER A 381 10.58 9.40 -1.12
CA SER A 381 11.67 10.17 -1.72
C SER A 381 11.26 10.58 -3.12
N SER A 382 11.37 11.89 -3.41
CA SER A 382 11.17 12.43 -4.76
C SER A 382 12.42 12.34 -5.63
N GLY A 383 13.57 11.89 -5.09
CA GLY A 383 14.85 11.91 -5.80
C GLY A 383 14.86 11.14 -7.13
N ALA A 384 14.02 10.12 -7.26
CA ALA A 384 13.87 9.34 -8.49
C ALA A 384 12.72 9.80 -9.40
N TYR A 385 11.99 10.88 -9.06
CA TYR A 385 10.79 11.30 -9.78
C TYR A 385 11.08 11.63 -11.25
N GLY A 386 12.03 12.54 -11.52
CA GLY A 386 12.35 12.98 -12.87
C GLY A 386 12.84 11.83 -13.76
N HIS A 387 13.70 10.98 -13.21
CA HIS A 387 14.18 9.78 -13.91
C HIS A 387 13.05 8.80 -14.20
N SER A 388 12.17 8.56 -13.24
CA SER A 388 10.99 7.70 -13.40
C SER A 388 10.08 8.19 -14.52
N ILE A 389 9.76 9.49 -14.57
CA ILE A 389 8.96 10.08 -15.66
C ILE A 389 9.64 9.89 -17.02
N ALA A 390 10.93 10.23 -17.12
CA ALA A 390 11.68 10.14 -18.37
C ALA A 390 11.74 8.70 -18.91
N LYS A 391 12.02 7.72 -18.03
CA LYS A 391 12.05 6.31 -18.40
C LYS A 391 10.66 5.78 -18.73
N SER A 392 9.64 6.12 -17.95
CA SER A 392 8.26 5.67 -18.22
C SER A 392 7.76 6.15 -19.58
N ASN A 393 8.00 7.42 -19.93
CA ASN A 393 7.67 7.99 -21.24
C ASN A 393 8.43 7.33 -22.40
N LYS A 394 9.65 6.85 -22.15
CA LYS A 394 10.42 6.11 -23.17
C LYS A 394 9.82 4.71 -23.37
N HIS A 395 9.64 3.97 -22.29
CA HIS A 395 9.33 2.53 -22.35
C HIS A 395 7.86 2.25 -22.67
N ILE A 396 6.93 3.16 -22.40
CA ILE A 396 5.55 3.00 -22.87
C ILE A 396 5.45 2.89 -24.40
N LYS A 397 6.36 3.54 -25.14
CA LYS A 397 6.37 3.53 -26.61
C LYS A 397 6.74 2.18 -27.21
N GLU A 398 7.30 1.28 -26.39
CA GLU A 398 7.64 -0.08 -26.80
C GLU A 398 6.40 -1.01 -26.77
N ALA A 399 5.30 -0.57 -26.15
CA ALA A 399 4.06 -1.33 -26.08
C ALA A 399 3.29 -1.31 -27.40
N ARG A 400 2.88 -2.48 -27.90
CA ARG A 400 2.17 -2.61 -29.19
C ARG A 400 0.65 -2.77 -29.02
N GLY A 401 0.19 -3.35 -27.91
CA GLY A 401 -1.24 -3.58 -27.66
C GLY A 401 -2.03 -2.37 -27.20
N GLY A 402 -1.36 -1.28 -26.86
CA GLY A 402 -1.99 -0.02 -26.44
C GLY A 402 -1.04 0.83 -25.61
N GLN A 403 -1.11 2.14 -25.78
CA GLN A 403 -0.25 3.12 -25.10
C GLN A 403 -1.12 4.20 -24.46
N PHE A 404 -1.26 4.16 -23.13
CA PHE A 404 -2.13 5.08 -22.38
C PHE A 404 -1.34 5.91 -21.38
N ASN A 405 -1.27 7.22 -21.61
CA ASN A 405 -0.69 8.18 -20.67
C ASN A 405 -1.79 8.74 -19.77
N ILE A 406 -1.65 8.61 -18.46
CA ILE A 406 -2.71 8.85 -17.48
C ILE A 406 -2.20 9.87 -16.47
N HIS A 407 -2.66 11.12 -16.62
CA HIS A 407 -2.45 12.17 -15.64
C HIS A 407 -3.48 12.03 -14.52
N ASN A 408 -3.07 11.37 -13.44
CA ASN A 408 -3.94 11.07 -12.32
C ASN A 408 -4.17 12.32 -11.43
N ALA A 409 -5.43 12.66 -11.19
CA ALA A 409 -5.78 13.76 -10.29
C ALA A 409 -5.39 13.50 -8.81
N GLY A 410 -5.12 12.24 -8.43
CA GLY A 410 -4.63 11.89 -7.09
C GLY A 410 -5.64 12.18 -5.97
N GLY A 411 -6.94 12.20 -6.29
CA GLY A 411 -8.00 12.50 -5.35
C GLY A 411 -8.10 13.98 -4.93
N ARG A 412 -7.44 14.91 -5.65
CA ARG A 412 -7.62 16.35 -5.44
C ARG A 412 -9.10 16.72 -5.63
N LYS A 413 -9.57 17.69 -4.86
CA LYS A 413 -10.92 18.24 -4.95
C LYS A 413 -10.88 19.74 -5.21
N THR A 414 -11.82 20.22 -6.03
CA THR A 414 -12.10 21.64 -6.26
C THR A 414 -13.59 21.86 -6.01
N GLY A 415 -13.94 22.78 -5.11
CA GLY A 415 -15.35 23.05 -4.77
C GLY A 415 -16.12 21.81 -4.29
N ASN A 416 -15.49 20.95 -3.48
CA ASN A 416 -15.99 19.65 -3.00
C ASN A 416 -16.15 18.53 -4.04
N GLN A 417 -15.91 18.80 -5.33
CA GLN A 417 -15.95 17.79 -6.37
C GLN A 417 -14.55 17.21 -6.61
N PHE A 418 -14.46 15.91 -6.88
CA PHE A 418 -13.19 15.29 -7.25
C PHE A 418 -12.75 15.75 -8.63
N ASN A 419 -11.50 16.17 -8.73
CA ASN A 419 -10.88 16.53 -9.99
C ASN A 419 -10.84 15.32 -10.93
N LYS A 420 -10.98 15.60 -12.23
CA LYS A 420 -10.94 14.59 -13.29
C LYS A 420 -9.51 14.19 -13.59
N THR A 421 -9.29 12.89 -13.75
CA THR A 421 -8.06 12.38 -14.37
C THR A 421 -8.12 12.59 -15.89
N THR A 422 -6.98 12.76 -16.53
CA THR A 422 -6.92 12.82 -18.00
C THR A 422 -6.19 11.59 -18.54
N ILE A 423 -6.82 10.90 -19.50
CA ILE A 423 -6.26 9.74 -20.20
C ILE A 423 -6.01 10.16 -21.65
N PHE A 424 -4.75 10.06 -22.06
CA PHE A 424 -4.29 10.29 -23.42
C PHE A 424 -3.96 8.95 -24.07
N ASP A 425 -4.58 8.67 -25.20
CA ASP A 425 -4.33 7.48 -26.00
C ASP A 425 -3.34 7.77 -27.12
N SER A 426 -2.11 7.27 -26.95
CA SER A 426 -1.02 7.44 -27.91
C SER A 426 -0.80 6.20 -28.78
N SER A 427 -1.78 5.28 -28.85
CA SER A 427 -1.66 4.07 -29.66
C SER A 427 -1.61 4.38 -31.15
N GLU A 428 -0.71 3.73 -31.90
CA GLU A 428 -0.50 3.98 -33.35
C GLU A 428 -1.78 3.78 -34.19
N ASN A 429 -2.61 2.79 -33.84
CA ASN A 429 -3.88 2.46 -34.53
C ASN A 429 -5.13 2.78 -33.70
N ARG A 430 -5.15 3.94 -33.03
CA ARG A 430 -6.24 4.34 -32.10
C ARG A 430 -7.66 4.25 -32.67
N ALA A 431 -7.86 4.52 -33.96
CA ALA A 431 -9.20 4.45 -34.58
C ALA A 431 -9.76 3.02 -34.65
N GLN A 432 -8.89 2.03 -34.70
CA GLN A 432 -9.23 0.60 -34.76
C GLN A 432 -9.06 -0.08 -33.40
N ASN A 433 -8.43 0.58 -32.43
CA ASN A 433 -8.21 0.02 -31.11
C ASN A 433 -9.54 -0.05 -30.32
N PRO A 434 -10.02 -1.26 -29.95
CA PRO A 434 -11.29 -1.41 -29.26
C PRO A 434 -11.29 -0.75 -27.86
N PHE A 435 -10.11 -0.61 -27.22
CA PHE A 435 -9.98 0.06 -25.94
C PHE A 435 -10.31 1.55 -26.04
N SER A 436 -9.90 2.23 -27.11
CA SER A 436 -10.17 3.65 -27.37
C SER A 436 -11.68 3.95 -27.39
N LYS A 437 -12.46 3.05 -28.01
CA LYS A 437 -13.94 3.15 -28.04
C LYS A 437 -14.55 2.96 -26.66
N ILE A 438 -14.02 2.04 -25.85
CA ILE A 438 -14.48 1.86 -24.47
C ILE A 438 -14.14 3.08 -23.63
N LEU A 439 -12.91 3.60 -23.73
CA LEU A 439 -12.46 4.73 -22.94
C LEU A 439 -13.25 6.01 -23.26
N SER A 440 -13.51 6.31 -24.53
CA SER A 440 -14.32 7.48 -24.90
C SER A 440 -15.75 7.42 -24.36
N LYS A 441 -16.39 6.24 -24.39
CA LYS A 441 -17.78 6.06 -23.94
C LYS A 441 -17.97 6.12 -22.41
N ASN A 442 -16.95 5.80 -21.63
CA ASN A 442 -17.08 5.62 -20.17
C ASN A 442 -16.48 6.78 -19.33
N ALA A 443 -15.98 7.83 -19.98
CA ALA A 443 -15.27 8.95 -19.33
C ALA A 443 -16.03 9.57 -18.16
N ASN A 444 -17.32 9.87 -18.34
CA ASN A 444 -18.15 10.46 -17.29
C ASN A 444 -18.40 9.51 -16.12
N GLN A 445 -18.62 8.22 -16.38
CA GLN A 445 -18.91 7.23 -15.35
C GLN A 445 -17.74 7.06 -14.36
N PHE A 446 -16.50 7.16 -14.86
CA PHE A 446 -15.28 6.93 -14.08
C PHE A 446 -14.51 8.22 -13.77
N ASN A 447 -15.16 9.38 -13.94
CA ASN A 447 -14.61 10.71 -13.63
C ASN A 447 -13.25 11.00 -14.27
N TYR A 448 -13.12 10.74 -15.57
CA TYR A 448 -11.95 11.12 -16.34
C TYR A 448 -12.32 11.87 -17.63
N ILE A 449 -11.31 12.41 -18.29
CA ILE A 449 -11.36 12.99 -19.62
C ILE A 449 -10.53 12.11 -20.53
N TYR A 450 -11.11 11.71 -21.66
CA TYR A 450 -10.42 10.97 -22.69
C TYR A 450 -9.98 11.92 -23.79
N SER A 451 -8.73 11.84 -24.20
CA SER A 451 -8.21 12.59 -25.33
C SER A 451 -7.35 11.70 -26.22
N THR A 452 -7.41 11.97 -27.52
CA THR A 452 -6.49 11.43 -28.54
C THR A 452 -5.41 12.42 -28.92
N ASP A 453 -5.47 13.64 -28.39
CA ASP A 453 -4.46 14.65 -28.62
C ASP A 453 -3.19 14.26 -27.85
N THR A 454 -2.03 14.54 -28.42
CA THR A 454 -0.76 14.35 -27.72
C THR A 454 -0.75 15.19 -26.45
N VAL A 455 -0.17 14.65 -25.36
CA VAL A 455 0.03 15.35 -24.10
C VAL A 455 0.65 16.72 -24.41
N MET A 456 -0.06 17.82 -24.13
CA MET A 456 0.56 19.14 -24.15
C MET A 456 1.67 19.12 -23.09
N GLN A 457 2.92 19.10 -23.54
CA GLN A 457 4.11 19.13 -22.67
C GLN A 457 4.34 20.53 -22.13
#